data_AF-A0A7X5BII8-F1
#
_entry.id   AF-A0A7X5BII8-F1
#
_cell.length_a   1.000
_cell.length_b   1.000
_cell.length_c   1.000
_cell.angle_alpha   90.00
_cell.angle_beta   90.00
_cell.angle_gamma   90.00
#
_symmetry.space_group_name_H-M   'P 1'
#
loop_
_entity.id
_entity.type
_entity.pdbx_description
1 polymer ?
#
loop_
_entity_poly.entity_id
_entity_poly.type
_entity_poly.pdbx_seq_one_letter_code
_entity_poly.pdbx_strand_id
1 'polypeptide(L)'
;RQVITMHNGVRYEGVPTRVDYMITRFEQYEGLIGQREVKSKGRDWEEIPTLDLIRNADQRAQAELQWRISLVVCIPLLTMLVVPLSSVNPRQGRFAKMGPAILIYLTYFLAISATKSALEDGSIPVAVGMWPINAALLFAAIIANTLDSVIVRRLKDRLKQKRKVA
;
A
#
# COMPACT_ATOMS: atom_id res chain seq x y z
N ARG A 1 11.57 -8.69 -24.03
CA ARG A 1 10.82 -8.55 -25.30
C ARG A 1 9.99 -9.82 -25.45
N GLN A 2 8.68 -9.71 -25.68
CA GLN A 2 7.83 -10.88 -25.92
C GLN A 2 7.63 -10.99 -27.43
N VAL A 3 8.06 -12.11 -27.99
CA VAL A 3 7.94 -12.41 -29.42
C VAL A 3 7.04 -13.63 -29.55
N ILE A 4 6.16 -13.59 -30.54
CA ILE A 4 5.41 -14.76 -30.97
C ILE A 4 5.97 -15.26 -32.28
N THR A 5 6.25 -16.55 -32.32
CA THR A 5 6.69 -17.22 -33.54
C THR A 5 5.54 -18.06 -34.06
N MET A 6 5.16 -17.82 -35.31
CA MET A 6 4.13 -18.56 -36.02
C MET A 6 4.78 -19.36 -37.13
N HIS A 7 4.34 -20.61 -37.30
CA HIS A 7 4.89 -21.52 -38.30
C HIS A 7 3.86 -21.87 -39.39
N ASN A 8 4.32 -21.97 -40.63
CA ASN A 8 3.55 -22.41 -41.81
C ASN A 8 2.21 -21.68 -41.98
N GLY A 9 2.25 -20.35 -42.05
CA GLY A 9 1.06 -19.50 -42.12
C GLY A 9 0.99 -18.64 -43.38
N VAL A 10 -0.10 -17.89 -43.50
CA VAL A 10 -0.31 -16.89 -44.55
C VAL A 10 -0.71 -15.58 -43.90
N ARG A 11 -0.01 -14.50 -44.22
CA ARG A 11 -0.30 -13.14 -43.78
C ARG A 11 -1.00 -12.38 -44.91
N TYR A 12 -2.16 -11.82 -44.61
CA TYR A 12 -2.89 -10.94 -45.51
C TYR A 12 -2.77 -9.51 -45.00
N GLU A 13 -2.13 -8.64 -45.77
CA GLU A 13 -2.02 -7.21 -45.47
C GLU A 13 -2.79 -6.41 -46.51
N GLY A 14 -3.77 -5.63 -46.09
CA GLY A 14 -4.60 -4.82 -46.98
C GLY A 14 -5.82 -4.23 -46.28
N VAL A 15 -6.55 -3.39 -46.97
CA VAL A 15 -7.78 -2.75 -46.47
C VAL A 15 -9.00 -3.40 -47.15
N PRO A 16 -10.05 -3.82 -46.41
CA PRO A 16 -11.25 -4.50 -46.97
C PRO A 16 -11.92 -3.86 -48.18
N THR A 17 -11.75 -2.55 -48.39
CA THR A 17 -12.37 -1.78 -49.47
C THR A 17 -11.47 -1.60 -50.71
N ARG A 18 -10.24 -2.12 -50.71
CA ARG A 18 -9.32 -2.04 -51.86
C ARG A 18 -8.81 -3.42 -52.26
N VAL A 19 -8.42 -3.56 -53.52
CA VAL A 19 -8.01 -4.86 -54.11
C VAL A 19 -6.49 -5.09 -53.97
N ASP A 20 -5.73 -4.09 -53.53
CA ASP A 20 -4.28 -4.12 -53.34
C ASP A 20 -3.89 -4.85 -52.04
N TYR A 21 -4.20 -6.15 -51.98
CA TYR A 21 -3.75 -7.04 -50.91
C TYR A 21 -2.35 -7.59 -51.15
N MET A 22 -1.50 -7.55 -50.12
CA MET A 22 -0.23 -8.26 -50.08
C MET A 22 -0.41 -9.57 -49.30
N ILE A 23 -0.18 -10.69 -49.99
CA ILE A 23 -0.32 -12.03 -49.42
C ILE A 23 1.06 -12.64 -49.27
N THR A 24 1.50 -12.88 -48.04
CA THR A 24 2.81 -13.47 -47.74
C THR A 24 2.64 -14.83 -47.11
N ARG A 25 3.13 -15.88 -47.78
CA ARG A 25 3.23 -17.23 -47.21
C ARG A 25 4.57 -17.36 -46.50
N PHE A 26 4.55 -17.79 -45.25
CA PHE A 26 5.76 -17.89 -44.41
C PHE A 26 5.86 -19.26 -43.76
N GLU A 27 7.07 -19.81 -43.69
CA GLU A 27 7.37 -21.02 -42.91
C GLU A 27 7.60 -20.68 -41.44
N GLN A 28 8.22 -19.53 -41.16
CA GLN A 28 8.40 -18.97 -39.83
C GLN A 28 8.22 -17.46 -39.88
N TYR A 29 7.38 -16.92 -39.01
CA TYR A 29 7.14 -15.49 -38.88
C TYR A 29 7.18 -15.09 -37.40
N GLU A 30 7.96 -14.07 -37.10
CA GLU A 30 8.10 -13.52 -35.76
C GLU A 30 7.36 -12.19 -35.65
N GLY A 31 6.29 -12.19 -34.86
CA GLY A 31 5.57 -10.98 -34.50
C GLY A 31 6.06 -10.45 -33.16
N LEU A 32 6.36 -9.16 -33.09
CA LEU A 32 6.54 -8.49 -31.80
C LEU A 32 5.14 -8.18 -31.23
N ILE A 33 4.65 -8.98 -30.27
CA ILE A 33 3.35 -8.73 -29.61
C ILE A 33 3.41 -7.43 -28.79
N GLY A 34 4.53 -7.22 -28.12
CA GLY A 34 4.75 -6.03 -27.33
C GLY A 34 6.16 -6.00 -26.75
N GLN A 35 6.77 -4.83 -26.81
CA GLN A 35 7.70 -4.47 -25.75
C GLN A 35 6.85 -4.28 -24.50
N ARG A 36 6.70 -5.33 -23.69
CA ARG A 36 6.59 -5.06 -22.25
C ARG A 36 7.83 -4.23 -21.95
N GLU A 37 7.65 -2.94 -21.68
CA GLU A 37 8.67 -2.15 -21.04
C GLU A 37 9.03 -2.97 -19.82
N VAL A 38 10.13 -3.70 -19.94
CA VAL A 38 10.82 -4.20 -18.78
C VAL A 38 11.28 -2.88 -18.19
N LYS A 39 10.46 -2.26 -17.32
CA LYS A 39 10.96 -1.35 -16.29
C LYS A 39 12.21 -2.06 -15.85
N SER A 40 13.37 -1.50 -16.20
CA SER A 40 14.66 -2.11 -15.90
C SER A 40 14.48 -2.68 -14.51
N LYS A 41 14.64 -3.99 -14.36
CA LYS A 41 14.73 -4.61 -13.04
C LYS A 41 16.07 -4.13 -12.48
N GLY A 42 16.23 -2.81 -12.37
CA GLY A 42 17.28 -2.16 -11.64
C GLY A 42 17.13 -2.75 -10.27
N ARG A 43 18.19 -3.43 -9.85
CA ARG A 43 18.40 -4.08 -8.56
C ARG A 43 17.23 -3.77 -7.62
N ASP A 44 16.38 -4.76 -7.37
CA ASP A 44 15.14 -4.58 -6.60
C ASP A 44 15.51 -3.69 -5.40
N TRP A 45 14.87 -2.52 -5.26
CA TRP A 45 15.33 -1.49 -4.31
C TRP A 45 15.35 -2.00 -2.85
N GLU A 46 14.65 -3.11 -2.62
CA GLU A 46 14.66 -3.96 -1.43
C GLU A 46 16.03 -4.60 -1.12
N GLU A 47 16.87 -4.87 -2.12
CA GLU A 47 18.18 -5.53 -2.00
C GLU A 47 19.34 -4.55 -1.75
N ILE A 48 19.09 -3.25 -1.88
CA ILE A 48 20.14 -2.24 -1.72
C ILE A 48 20.44 -2.03 -0.21
N PRO A 49 21.72 -1.92 0.19
CA PRO A 49 22.10 -1.61 1.56
C PRO A 49 21.45 -0.31 2.05
N THR A 50 21.03 -0.28 3.33
CA THR A 50 20.38 0.90 3.92
C THR A 50 21.25 2.15 3.88
N LEU A 51 22.58 2.00 4.05
CA LEU A 51 23.53 3.12 3.96
C LEU A 51 23.54 3.78 2.58
N ASP A 52 23.44 2.98 1.53
CA ASP A 52 23.45 3.46 0.14
C ASP A 52 22.12 4.13 -0.20
N LEU A 53 21.01 3.65 0.37
CA LEU A 53 19.68 4.28 0.28
C LEU A 53 19.65 5.70 0.85
N ILE A 54 20.29 5.92 2.01
CA ILE A 54 20.31 7.24 2.67
C ILE A 54 21.00 8.29 1.80
N ARG A 55 22.02 7.89 1.04
CA ARG A 55 22.80 8.79 0.17
C ARG A 55 22.13 9.01 -1.19
N ASN A 56 21.16 8.18 -1.56
CA ASN A 56 20.51 8.26 -2.85
C ASN A 56 19.26 9.14 -2.76
N ALA A 57 19.23 10.22 -3.54
CA ALA A 57 18.10 11.15 -3.60
C ALA A 57 16.95 10.65 -4.50
N ASP A 58 17.09 9.48 -5.14
CA ASP A 58 16.04 8.89 -5.97
C ASP A 58 14.79 8.60 -5.13
N GLN A 59 13.64 8.93 -5.70
CA GLN A 59 12.34 8.84 -5.03
C GLN A 59 12.01 7.40 -4.62
N ARG A 60 12.42 6.41 -5.42
CA ARG A 60 12.26 4.99 -5.10
C ARG A 60 13.16 4.54 -3.95
N ALA A 61 14.40 5.02 -3.92
CA ALA A 61 15.33 4.76 -2.82
C ALA A 61 14.82 5.35 -1.49
N GLN A 62 14.29 6.57 -1.53
CA GLN A 62 13.70 7.22 -0.36
C GLN A 62 12.40 6.52 0.08
N ALA A 63 11.60 6.01 -0.85
CA ALA A 63 10.40 5.24 -0.53
C ALA A 63 10.73 3.95 0.23
N GLU A 64 11.75 3.22 -0.19
CA GLU A 64 12.22 2.02 0.54
C GLU A 64 12.81 2.36 1.90
N LEU A 65 13.55 3.46 2.02
CA LEU A 65 14.10 3.89 3.31
C LEU A 65 12.96 4.20 4.30
N GLN A 66 11.96 4.96 3.85
CA GLN A 66 10.78 5.28 4.66
C GLN A 66 9.95 4.03 4.99
N TRP A 67 9.85 3.08 4.05
CA TRP A 67 9.20 1.79 4.27
C TRP A 67 9.88 1.02 5.41
N ARG A 68 11.20 0.83 5.34
CA ARG A 68 11.99 0.13 6.36
C ARG A 68 11.87 0.81 7.73
N ILE A 69 11.95 2.14 7.79
CA ILE A 69 11.77 2.90 9.03
C ILE A 69 10.35 2.73 9.58
N SER A 70 9.35 2.81 8.71
CA SER A 70 7.95 2.67 9.12
C SER A 70 7.63 1.28 9.67
N LEU A 71 8.25 0.21 9.14
CA LEU A 71 8.12 -1.14 9.70
C LEU A 71 8.68 -1.24 11.13
N VAL A 72 9.73 -0.50 11.47
CA VAL A 72 10.27 -0.46 12.84
C VAL A 72 9.37 0.40 13.74
N VAL A 73 8.93 1.55 13.24
CA VAL A 73 8.09 2.50 13.98
C VAL A 73 6.66 1.96 14.21
N CYS A 74 6.14 1.10 13.34
CA CYS A 74 4.78 0.57 13.49
C CYS A 74 4.63 -0.33 14.73
N ILE A 75 5.70 -1.00 15.17
CA ILE A 75 5.68 -1.92 16.32
C ILE A 75 5.26 -1.19 17.60
N PRO A 76 5.95 -0.12 18.06
CA PRO A 76 5.54 0.62 19.25
C PRO A 76 4.16 1.30 19.08
N LEU A 77 3.81 1.75 17.87
CA LEU A 77 2.51 2.39 17.63
C LEU A 77 1.33 1.41 17.74
N LEU A 78 1.44 0.24 17.12
CA LEU A 78 0.42 -0.80 17.17
C LEU A 78 0.30 -1.39 18.58
N THR A 79 1.43 -1.61 19.27
CA THR A 79 1.38 -2.09 20.67
C THR A 79 0.67 -1.08 21.56
N MET A 80 0.97 0.22 21.44
CA MET A 80 0.28 1.29 22.16
C MET A 80 -1.24 1.32 21.87
N LEU A 81 -1.65 1.08 20.62
CA LEU A 81 -3.06 1.04 20.24
C LEU A 81 -3.79 -0.22 20.73
N VAL A 82 -3.12 -1.38 20.70
CA VAL A 82 -3.73 -2.69 21.03
C VAL A 82 -3.89 -2.88 22.54
N VAL A 83 -3.03 -2.29 23.38
CA VAL A 83 -3.11 -2.37 24.85
C VAL A 83 -4.51 -2.03 25.38
N PRO A 84 -5.10 -0.84 25.11
CA PRO A 84 -6.46 -0.53 25.58
C PRO A 84 -7.53 -1.41 24.90
N LEU A 85 -7.30 -1.81 23.64
CA LEU A 85 -8.19 -2.70 22.91
C LEU A 85 -8.25 -4.11 23.51
N SER A 86 -7.21 -4.59 24.19
CA SER A 86 -7.16 -5.94 24.75
C SER A 86 -8.18 -6.22 25.87
N SER A 87 -8.74 -5.17 26.49
CA SER A 87 -9.72 -5.30 27.57
C SER A 87 -11.04 -5.90 27.09
N VAL A 88 -11.33 -7.16 27.41
CA VAL A 88 -12.61 -7.81 27.05
C VAL A 88 -13.50 -7.99 28.27
N ASN A 89 -14.79 -7.76 28.13
CA ASN A 89 -15.74 -8.10 29.18
C ASN A 89 -15.85 -9.63 29.28
N PRO A 90 -15.96 -10.21 30.50
CA PRO A 90 -16.00 -11.68 30.68
C PRO A 90 -17.08 -12.41 29.84
N ARG A 91 -18.14 -11.70 29.46
CA ARG A 91 -19.27 -12.21 28.68
C ARG A 91 -19.03 -12.25 27.16
N GLN A 92 -17.98 -11.62 26.65
CA GLN A 92 -17.73 -11.47 25.20
C GLN A 92 -16.78 -12.53 24.64
N GLY A 93 -16.15 -13.36 25.48
CA GLY A 93 -15.17 -14.34 25.04
C GLY A 93 -13.82 -13.72 24.68
N ARG A 94 -12.75 -14.50 24.85
CA ARG A 94 -11.36 -14.05 24.70
C ARG A 94 -11.05 -13.44 23.32
N PHE A 95 -11.79 -13.85 22.28
CA PHE A 95 -11.52 -13.49 20.89
C PHE A 95 -12.46 -12.42 20.31
N ALA A 96 -13.40 -11.88 21.09
CA ALA A 96 -14.38 -10.91 20.57
C ALA A 96 -13.74 -9.67 19.92
N LYS A 97 -12.56 -9.25 20.39
CA LYS A 97 -11.86 -8.08 19.86
C LYS A 97 -10.76 -8.41 18.84
N MET A 98 -10.57 -9.68 18.47
CA MET A 98 -9.59 -10.06 17.44
C MET A 98 -9.97 -9.52 16.06
N GLY A 99 -11.24 -9.63 15.66
CA GLY A 99 -11.70 -9.14 14.35
C GLY A 99 -11.40 -7.64 14.15
N PRO A 100 -11.84 -6.74 15.05
CA PRO A 100 -11.50 -5.33 14.97
C PRO A 100 -10.00 -5.04 15.00
N ALA A 101 -9.23 -5.77 15.81
CA ALA A 101 -7.77 -5.58 15.88
C ALA A 101 -7.07 -5.95 14.56
N ILE A 102 -7.44 -7.08 13.95
CA ILE A 102 -6.92 -7.51 12.65
C ILE A 102 -7.31 -6.52 11.56
N LEU A 103 -8.55 -6.02 11.57
CA LEU A 103 -9.02 -5.06 10.59
C LEU A 103 -8.21 -3.75 10.66
N ILE A 104 -7.90 -3.26 11.87
CA ILE A 104 -7.06 -2.08 12.07
C ILE A 104 -5.66 -2.32 11.50
N TYR A 105 -5.05 -3.47 11.81
CA TYR A 105 -3.74 -3.83 11.29
C TYR A 105 -3.72 -3.91 9.76
N LEU A 106 -4.70 -4.60 9.17
CA LEU A 106 -4.83 -4.70 7.71
C LEU A 106 -5.00 -3.34 7.06
N THR A 107 -5.85 -2.48 7.63
CA THR A 107 -6.09 -1.13 7.10
C THR A 107 -4.80 -0.32 7.12
N TYR A 108 -4.04 -0.38 8.22
CA TYR A 108 -2.74 0.28 8.33
C TYR A 108 -1.73 -0.28 7.31
N PHE A 109 -1.60 -1.60 7.21
CA PHE A 109 -0.67 -2.26 6.31
C PHE A 109 -0.99 -2.01 4.83
N LEU A 110 -2.27 -2.02 4.46
CA LEU A 110 -2.70 -1.66 3.10
C LEU A 110 -2.44 -0.19 2.80
N ALA A 111 -2.72 0.72 3.73
CA ALA A 111 -2.49 2.14 3.53
C ALA A 111 -1.01 2.46 3.31
N ILE A 112 -0.14 1.87 4.12
CA ILE A 112 1.30 2.12 4.00
C ILE A 112 1.87 1.48 2.73
N SER A 113 1.39 0.29 2.35
CA SER A 113 1.76 -0.37 1.09
C SER A 113 1.30 0.43 -0.14
N ALA A 114 0.06 0.92 -0.13
CA ALA A 114 -0.45 1.79 -1.19
C ALA A 114 0.35 3.09 -1.31
N THR A 115 0.77 3.65 -0.17
CA THR A 115 1.61 4.85 -0.15
C THR A 115 3.00 4.58 -0.68
N LYS A 116 3.59 3.42 -0.38
CA LYS A 116 4.87 2.97 -0.99
C LYS A 116 4.78 2.98 -2.51
N SER A 117 3.75 2.32 -3.05
CA SER A 117 3.52 2.29 -4.51
C SER A 117 3.32 3.68 -5.09
N ALA A 118 2.50 4.53 -4.45
CA ALA A 118 2.25 5.90 -4.90
C ALA A 118 3.51 6.78 -4.86
N LEU A 119 4.40 6.52 -3.89
CA LEU A 119 5.69 7.19 -3.78
C LEU A 119 6.64 6.71 -4.88
N GLU A 120 6.69 5.41 -5.18
CA GLU A 120 7.50 4.85 -6.27
C GLU A 120 7.07 5.30 -7.67
N ASP A 121 5.77 5.58 -7.84
CA ASP A 121 5.16 6.06 -9.09
C ASP A 121 5.28 7.60 -9.26
N GLY A 122 5.85 8.33 -8.30
CA GLY A 122 6.04 9.77 -8.41
C GLY A 122 4.84 10.63 -8.00
N SER A 123 3.73 10.01 -7.57
CA SER A 123 2.46 10.73 -7.32
C SER A 123 2.48 11.56 -6.04
N ILE A 124 3.32 11.20 -5.06
CA ILE A 124 3.42 11.89 -3.77
C ILE A 124 4.84 12.43 -3.59
N PRO A 125 5.03 13.64 -3.05
CA PRO A 125 6.37 14.13 -2.70
C PRO A 125 7.01 13.31 -1.58
N VAL A 126 8.30 12.98 -1.73
CA VAL A 126 9.09 12.26 -0.72
C VAL A 126 9.03 12.92 0.67
N ALA A 127 8.94 14.24 0.72
CA ALA A 127 8.87 15.01 1.97
C ALA A 127 7.61 14.70 2.81
N VAL A 128 6.47 14.46 2.16
CA VAL A 128 5.23 14.06 2.85
C VAL A 128 5.28 12.56 3.13
N GLY A 129 5.64 11.76 2.11
CA GLY A 129 5.98 10.36 2.27
C GLY A 129 4.94 9.54 3.05
N MET A 130 5.42 8.62 3.89
CA MET A 130 4.59 7.72 4.72
C MET A 130 4.23 8.30 6.10
N TRP A 131 4.74 9.49 6.45
CA TRP A 131 4.58 10.09 7.77
C TRP A 131 3.12 10.34 8.19
N PRO A 132 2.21 10.79 7.30
CA PRO A 132 0.81 11.03 7.68
C PRO A 132 0.11 9.76 8.19
N ILE A 133 0.45 8.59 7.65
CA ILE A 133 -0.15 7.32 8.06
C ILE A 133 0.32 6.93 9.47
N ASN A 134 1.62 7.06 9.73
CA ASN A 134 2.18 6.82 11.05
C ASN A 134 1.64 7.83 12.08
N ALA A 135 1.48 9.10 11.68
CA ALA A 135 0.88 10.13 12.52
C ALA A 135 -0.60 9.86 12.82
N ALA A 136 -1.38 9.41 11.83
CA ALA A 136 -2.76 9.02 12.02
C ALA A 136 -2.90 7.82 12.98
N LEU A 137 -2.02 6.82 12.85
CA LEU A 137 -1.98 5.68 13.76
C LEU A 137 -1.61 6.11 15.19
N LEU A 138 -0.62 6.98 15.34
CA LEU A 138 -0.23 7.56 16.64
C LEU A 138 -1.39 8.32 17.27
N PHE A 139 -2.09 9.15 16.50
CA PHE A 139 -3.24 9.91 16.98
C PHE A 139 -4.37 8.98 17.43
N ALA A 140 -4.67 7.93 16.65
CA ALA A 140 -5.63 6.90 17.05
C ALA A 140 -5.21 6.18 18.34
N ALA A 141 -3.92 5.86 18.50
CA ALA A 141 -3.38 5.24 19.71
C ALA A 141 -3.54 6.15 20.93
N ILE A 142 -3.22 7.44 20.80
CA ILE A 142 -3.38 8.43 21.87
C ILE A 142 -4.87 8.59 22.24
N ILE A 143 -5.76 8.66 21.25
CA ILE A 143 -7.21 8.70 21.51
C ILE A 143 -7.63 7.45 22.28
N ALA A 144 -7.28 6.26 21.80
CA ALA A 144 -7.67 5.00 22.42
C ALA A 144 -7.22 4.91 23.89
N ASN A 145 -6.01 5.38 24.20
CA ASN A 145 -5.49 5.40 25.57
C ASN A 145 -6.12 6.50 26.45
N THR A 146 -6.46 7.65 25.88
CA THR A 146 -7.08 8.76 26.62
C THR A 146 -8.58 8.58 26.85
N LEU A 147 -9.26 7.70 26.10
CA LEU A 147 -10.69 7.39 26.27
C LEU A 147 -11.02 6.89 27.68
N ASP A 148 -10.09 6.20 28.34
CA ASP A 148 -10.27 5.73 29.71
C ASP A 148 -9.93 6.76 30.80
N SER A 149 -9.44 7.94 30.40
CA SER A 149 -9.14 9.02 31.34
C SER A 149 -10.39 9.58 32.02
N VAL A 150 -10.23 10.01 33.27
CA VAL A 150 -11.29 10.62 34.10
C VAL A 150 -11.93 11.83 33.40
N ILE A 151 -11.14 12.59 32.63
CA ILE A 151 -11.59 13.80 31.92
C ILE A 151 -12.61 13.44 30.84
N VAL A 152 -12.28 12.45 29.99
CA VAL A 152 -13.16 12.01 28.90
C VAL A 152 -14.43 11.35 29.45
N ARG A 153 -14.32 10.57 30.53
CA ARG A 153 -15.47 9.99 31.23
C ARG A 153 -16.42 11.08 31.75
N ARG A 154 -15.90 12.10 32.44
CA ARG A 154 -16.71 13.25 32.91
C ARG A 154 -17.37 14.03 31.78
N LEU A 155 -16.68 14.24 30.66
CA LEU A 155 -17.26 14.88 29.47
C LEU A 155 -18.41 14.06 28.87
N LYS A 156 -18.22 12.74 28.74
CA LYS A 156 -19.24 11.81 28.24
C LYS A 156 -20.47 11.77 29.16
N ASP A 157 -20.25 11.80 30.48
CA ASP A 157 -21.33 11.84 31.46
C ASP A 157 -22.10 13.17 31.42
N ARG A 158 -21.41 14.31 31.27
CA ARG A 158 -22.06 15.62 31.08
C ARG A 158 -22.90 15.67 29.80
N LEU A 159 -22.41 15.12 28.69
CA LEU A 159 -23.16 15.01 27.44
C LEU A 159 -24.41 14.12 27.60
N LYS A 160 -24.29 13.00 28.32
CA LYS A 160 -25.39 12.09 28.60
C LYS A 160 -26.44 12.70 29.54
N GLN A 161 -26.02 13.50 30.52
CA GLN A 161 -26.92 14.27 31.38
C GLN A 161 -27.66 15.37 30.61
N LYS A 162 -26.98 16.16 29.76
CA LYS A 162 -27.64 17.17 28.92
C LYS A 162 -28.71 16.56 28.02
N ARG A 163 -28.44 15.38 27.46
CA ARG A 163 -29.38 14.66 26.57
C ARG A 163 -30.56 13.99 27.29
N LYS A 164 -30.56 13.96 28.63
CA LYS A 164 -31.71 13.52 29.46
C LYS A 164 -32.56 14.69 29.96
N VAL A 165 -32.03 15.90 29.91
CA VAL A 165 -32.69 17.13 30.40
C VAL A 165 -33.37 17.90 29.25
N ALA A 166 -32.98 17.62 28.00
CA ALA A 166 -33.70 18.01 26.79
C ALA A 166 -34.64 16.89 26.36
#